data_AF-A0A382RGJ4-F1
#
_entry.id   AF-A0A382RGJ4-F1
#
_cell.length_a   1.000
_cell.length_b   1.000
_cell.length_c   1.000
_cell.angle_alpha   90.00
_cell.angle_beta   90.00
_cell.angle_gamma   90.00
#
_symmetry.space_group_name_H-M   'P 1'
#
loop_
_entity.id
_entity.type
_entity.pdbx_description
1 polymer ?
#
loop_
_entity_poly.entity_id
_entity_poly.type
_entity_poly.pdbx_seq_one_letter_code
_entity_poly.pdbx_strand_id
1 'polypeptide(L)'
;DPLQVARVAGILAAKRTAELIPLCHSIPLAHVEVNLLSRRTGYDIEARVSTTAQTGVEMEALTAVSAAALTVYDMVKAVDRSMVIGDIRLVKKTGGRSGTYNSE
;
A
#
# COMPACT_ATOMS: atom_id res chain seq x y z
N ASP A 1 -8.58 -16.00 7.21
CA ASP A 1 -9.14 -14.64 7.27
C ASP A 1 -8.55 -13.81 6.12
N PRO A 2 -9.35 -13.43 5.10
CA PRO A 2 -8.90 -12.63 3.97
C PRO A 2 -8.19 -11.33 4.35
N LEU A 3 -8.61 -10.68 5.45
CA LEU A 3 -8.06 -9.39 5.87
C LEU A 3 -6.65 -9.51 6.44
N GLN A 4 -6.39 -10.59 7.20
CA GLN A 4 -5.05 -10.87 7.71
C GLN A 4 -4.08 -11.22 6.58
N VAL A 5 -4.51 -12.01 5.60
CA VAL A 5 -3.69 -12.37 4.44
C VAL A 5 -3.38 -11.13 3.59
N ALA A 6 -4.37 -10.27 3.35
CA ALA A 6 -4.18 -9.01 2.63
C ALA A 6 -3.19 -8.07 3.33
N ARG A 7 -3.22 -8.00 4.67
CA ARG A 7 -2.25 -7.22 5.45
C ARG A 7 -0.83 -7.70 5.24
N VAL A 8 -0.61 -9.02 5.31
CA VAL A 8 0.70 -9.64 5.06
C VAL A 8 1.15 -9.37 3.63
N ALA A 9 0.26 -9.53 2.65
CA ALA A 9 0.57 -9.25 1.26
C ALA A 9 1.01 -7.81 1.02
N GLY A 10 0.33 -6.82 1.62
CA GLY A 10 0.74 -5.42 1.55
C GLY A 10 2.12 -5.17 2.15
N ILE A 11 2.43 -5.78 3.31
CA ILE A 11 3.76 -5.66 3.93
C ILE A 11 4.86 -6.26 3.07
N LEU A 12 4.61 -7.44 2.48
CA LEU A 12 5.56 -8.11 1.59
C LEU A 12 5.78 -7.31 0.31
N ALA A 13 4.70 -6.75 -0.25
CA ALA A 13 4.76 -5.96 -1.47
C ALA A 13 5.55 -4.66 -1.27
N ALA A 14 5.35 -3.96 -0.15
CA ALA A 14 6.15 -2.77 0.19
C ALA A 14 7.66 -3.05 0.12
N LYS A 15 8.10 -4.18 0.68
CA LYS A 15 9.50 -4.61 0.71
C LYS A 15 10.04 -5.04 -0.66
N ARG A 16 9.16 -5.36 -1.60
CA ARG A 16 9.49 -5.81 -2.97
C ARG A 16 9.19 -4.74 -4.03
N THR A 17 8.92 -3.51 -3.62
CA THR A 17 8.55 -2.42 -4.56
C THR A 17 9.58 -2.23 -5.66
N ALA A 18 10.88 -2.28 -5.33
CA ALA A 18 11.96 -2.15 -6.31
C ALA A 18 12.08 -3.36 -7.27
N GLU A 19 11.50 -4.52 -6.94
CA GLU A 19 11.41 -5.66 -7.88
C GLU A 19 10.30 -5.43 -8.91
N LEU A 20 9.29 -4.63 -8.59
CA LEU A 20 8.09 -4.42 -9.39
C LEU A 20 8.13 -3.14 -10.23
N ILE A 21 8.73 -2.07 -9.69
CA ILE A 21 8.74 -0.74 -10.32
C ILE A 21 10.14 -0.45 -10.89
N PRO A 22 10.31 -0.41 -12.23
CA PRO A 22 11.63 -0.43 -12.87
C PRO A 22 12.64 0.66 -12.46
N LEU A 23 12.16 1.82 -12.02
CA LEU A 23 12.99 2.97 -11.64
C LEU A 23 12.94 3.28 -10.14
N CYS A 24 12.34 2.39 -9.34
CA CYS A 24 12.39 2.53 -7.89
C CYS A 24 13.75 2.11 -7.36
N HIS A 25 14.24 2.87 -6.39
CA HIS A 25 15.48 2.55 -5.69
C HIS A 25 15.20 1.44 -4.69
N SER A 26 16.11 0.48 -4.57
CA SER A 26 16.07 -0.47 -3.45
C SER A 26 16.55 0.24 -2.19
N ILE A 27 15.63 0.44 -1.23
CA ILE A 27 15.88 1.17 0.02
C ILE A 27 15.45 0.34 1.25
N PRO A 28 16.19 0.41 2.36
CA PRO A 28 15.81 -0.28 3.58
C PRO A 28 14.59 0.39 4.22
N LEU A 29 13.53 -0.37 4.48
CA LEU A 29 12.32 0.14 5.14
C LEU A 29 12.45 -0.02 6.65
N ALA A 30 12.22 1.07 7.39
CA ALA A 30 12.25 1.08 8.85
C ALA A 30 10.93 0.57 9.45
N HIS A 31 9.81 0.92 8.80
CA HIS A 31 8.48 0.52 9.23
C HIS A 31 7.56 0.35 8.03
N VAL A 32 6.70 -0.66 8.10
CA VAL A 32 5.59 -0.89 7.16
C VAL A 32 4.37 -1.30 7.97
N GLU A 33 3.32 -0.51 7.91
CA GLU A 33 2.02 -0.81 8.49
C GLU A 33 0.97 -0.77 7.39
N VAL A 34 0.07 -1.75 7.40
CA VAL A 34 -1.06 -1.83 6.48
C VAL A 34 -2.30 -2.08 7.32
N ASN A 35 -3.32 -1.25 7.18
CA ASN A 35 -4.59 -1.33 7.89
C ASN A 35 -5.74 -1.47 6.90
N LEU A 36 -6.66 -2.39 7.20
CA LEU A 36 -7.92 -2.56 6.46
C LEU A 36 -9.04 -2.07 7.37
N LEU A 37 -9.73 -1.00 6.95
CA LEU A 37 -10.78 -0.32 7.70
C LEU A 37 -12.12 -0.64 7.07
N SER A 38 -13.01 -1.28 7.81
CA SER A 38 -14.35 -1.63 7.29
C SER A 38 -15.16 -0.37 6.95
N ARG A 39 -15.82 -0.43 5.80
CA ARG A 39 -16.79 0.56 5.31
C ARG A 39 -18.12 -0.14 5.05
N ARG A 40 -19.16 0.67 4.80
CA ARG A 40 -20.51 0.15 4.50
C ARG A 40 -20.53 -0.82 3.31
N THR A 41 -19.68 -0.60 2.32
CA THR A 41 -19.69 -1.35 1.04
C THR A 41 -18.32 -1.98 0.71
N GLY A 42 -17.43 -2.13 1.69
CA GLY A 42 -16.09 -2.67 1.43
C GLY A 42 -15.09 -2.33 2.52
N TYR A 43 -13.85 -2.10 2.11
CA TYR A 43 -12.74 -1.76 3.00
C TYR A 43 -11.90 -0.65 2.40
N ASP A 44 -11.54 0.34 3.22
CA ASP A 44 -10.43 1.23 2.90
C ASP A 44 -9.13 0.56 3.33
N ILE A 45 -8.10 0.70 2.51
CA ILE A 45 -6.77 0.16 2.83
C ILE A 45 -5.80 1.33 2.97
N GLU A 46 -5.23 1.47 4.16
CA GLU A 46 -4.21 2.47 4.45
C GLU A 46 -2.85 1.79 4.65
N ALA A 47 -1.82 2.28 3.96
CA ALA A 47 -0.44 1.88 4.22
C ALA A 47 0.39 3.08 4.70
N ARG A 48 1.20 2.85 5.73
CA ARG A 48 2.18 3.80 6.24
C ARG A 48 3.56 3.16 6.19
N VAL A 49 4.45 3.77 5.41
CA VAL A 49 5.82 3.33 5.23
C VAL A 49 6.77 4.43 5.68
N SER A 50 7.85 4.05 6.36
CA SER A 50 8.92 4.97 6.72
C SER A 50 10.30 4.38 6.44
N THR A 51 11.25 5.27 6.18
CA THR A 51 12.65 4.94 5.92
C THR A 51 13.54 6.08 6.37
N THR A 52 14.85 5.80 6.44
CA THR A 52 15.91 6.80 6.49
C THR A 52 16.77 6.62 5.23
N ALA A 53 16.44 7.36 4.16
CA ALA A 53 17.08 7.25 2.85
C ALA A 53 17.11 8.59 2.11
N GLN A 54 17.81 8.65 0.96
CA GLN A 54 17.87 9.85 0.11
C GLN A 54 16.62 10.06 -0.76
N THR A 55 15.78 9.03 -0.89
CA THR A 55 14.52 9.06 -1.66
C THR A 55 13.32 8.83 -0.74
N GLY A 56 12.14 9.26 -1.17
CA GLY A 56 10.89 8.99 -0.46
C GLY A 56 10.43 7.54 -0.62
N VAL A 57 9.34 7.20 0.08
CA VAL A 57 8.71 5.87 0.11
C VAL A 57 7.26 5.91 -0.40
N GLU A 58 6.96 6.85 -1.29
CA GLU A 58 5.63 6.99 -1.90
C GLU A 58 5.23 5.71 -2.62
N MET A 59 6.17 5.12 -3.35
CA MET A 59 5.93 3.92 -4.17
C MET A 59 5.72 2.68 -3.32
N GLU A 60 6.41 2.56 -2.18
CA GLU A 60 6.25 1.46 -1.24
C GLU A 60 4.87 1.50 -0.59
N ALA A 61 4.39 2.68 -0.21
CA ALA A 61 3.05 2.85 0.33
C ALA A 61 1.96 2.50 -0.71
N LEU A 62 2.10 3.00 -1.94
CA LEU A 62 1.15 2.73 -3.04
C LEU A 62 1.15 1.26 -3.45
N THR A 63 2.32 0.63 -3.50
CA THR A 63 2.46 -0.80 -3.82
C THR A 63 1.85 -1.67 -2.73
N ALA A 64 2.02 -1.30 -1.47
CA ALA A 64 1.44 -2.01 -0.33
C ALA A 64 -0.10 -2.06 -0.40
N VAL A 65 -0.76 -0.91 -0.59
CA VAL A 65 -2.23 -0.87 -0.68
C VAL A 65 -2.74 -1.61 -1.92
N SER A 66 -2.01 -1.52 -3.04
CA SER A 66 -2.37 -2.20 -4.29
C SER A 66 -2.36 -3.72 -4.12
N ALA A 67 -1.28 -4.26 -3.56
CA ALA A 67 -1.15 -5.70 -3.34
C ALA A 67 -2.15 -6.21 -2.29
N ALA A 68 -2.39 -5.44 -1.22
CA ALA A 68 -3.41 -5.78 -0.23
C ALA A 68 -4.81 -5.83 -0.87
N ALA A 69 -5.17 -4.85 -1.70
CA ALA A 69 -6.45 -4.83 -2.42
C ALA A 69 -6.59 -6.01 -3.38
N LEU A 70 -5.56 -6.29 -4.18
CA LEU A 70 -5.51 -7.46 -5.07
C LEU A 70 -5.67 -8.77 -4.30
N THR A 71 -5.10 -8.85 -3.10
CA THR A 71 -5.21 -10.04 -2.23
C THR A 71 -6.61 -10.21 -1.65
N VAL A 72 -7.26 -9.11 -1.23
CA VAL A 72 -8.68 -9.16 -0.84
C VAL A 72 -9.51 -9.69 -2.01
N TYR A 73 -9.32 -9.11 -3.20
CA TYR A 73 -10.03 -9.54 -4.40
C TYR A 73 -9.81 -11.03 -4.67
N ASP A 74 -8.56 -11.49 -4.68
CA ASP A 74 -8.21 -12.89 -4.93
C ASP A 74 -8.89 -13.86 -3.96
N MET A 75 -8.94 -13.50 -2.67
CA MET A 75 -9.50 -14.34 -1.61
C MET A 75 -11.03 -14.43 -1.65
N VAL A 76 -11.73 -13.43 -2.23
CA VAL A 76 -13.20 -13.37 -2.21
C VAL A 76 -13.87 -13.35 -3.59
N LYS A 77 -13.11 -13.36 -4.70
CA LYS A 77 -13.61 -13.40 -6.09
C LYS A 77 -14.53 -14.58 -6.42
N ALA A 78 -14.52 -15.63 -5.61
CA ALA A 78 -15.44 -16.76 -5.77
C ALA A 78 -16.87 -16.42 -5.32
N VAL A 79 -17.02 -15.45 -4.42
CA VAL A 79 -18.30 -14.99 -3.87
C VAL A 79 -18.87 -13.86 -4.72
N ASP A 80 -18.04 -12.88 -5.05
CA ASP A 80 -18.43 -11.73 -5.85
C ASP A 80 -17.28 -11.31 -6.78
N ARG A 81 -17.55 -11.20 -8.08
CA ARG A 81 -16.57 -10.76 -9.09
C ARG A 81 -16.75 -9.30 -9.51
N SER A 82 -17.77 -8.63 -8.98
CA SER A 82 -18.10 -7.23 -9.30
C SER A 82 -17.34 -6.21 -8.44
N MET A 83 -16.56 -6.68 -7.46
CA MET A 83 -15.71 -5.82 -6.63
C MET A 83 -14.80 -4.93 -7.48
N VAL A 84 -14.64 -3.69 -7.05
CA VAL A 84 -13.78 -2.71 -7.71
C VAL A 84 -12.65 -2.32 -6.78
N ILE A 85 -11.43 -2.31 -7.30
CA ILE A 85 -10.26 -1.70 -6.66
C ILE A 85 -10.11 -0.30 -7.24
N GLY A 86 -10.09 0.73 -6.40
CA GLY A 86 -10.07 2.12 -6.84
C GLY A 86 -9.43 3.05 -5.81
N ASP A 87 -9.36 4.34 -6.16
CA ASP A 87 -8.90 5.44 -5.31
C ASP A 87 -7.52 5.22 -4.66
N ILE A 88 -6.65 4.47 -5.33
CA ILE A 88 -5.25 4.30 -4.91
C ILE A 88 -4.52 5.63 -5.12
N ARG A 89 -4.27 6.34 -4.02
CA ARG A 89 -3.60 7.64 -4.02
C ARG A 89 -2.69 7.83 -2.82
N LEU A 90 -1.73 8.74 -2.96
CA LEU A 90 -0.91 9.19 -1.85
C LEU A 90 -1.70 10.21 -1.03
N VAL A 91 -1.87 9.96 0.27
CA VAL A 91 -2.62 10.86 1.16
C VAL A 91 -1.71 11.86 1.89
N LYS A 92 -0.51 11.43 2.24
CA LYS A 92 0.47 12.23 2.96
C LYS A 92 1.87 11.71 2.70
N LYS A 93 2.82 12.64 2.56
CA LYS A 93 4.25 12.34 2.55
C LYS A 93 5.00 13.45 3.25
N THR A 94 6.01 13.09 4.03
CA THR A 94 6.87 14.04 4.76
C THR A 94 8.34 13.76 4.45
N GLY A 95 9.19 14.78 4.56
CA GLY A 95 10.63 14.65 4.37
C GLY A 95 11.09 14.89 2.92
N GLY A 96 12.41 14.96 2.73
CA GLY A 96 13.01 15.36 1.46
C GLY A 96 12.84 16.86 1.16
N ARG A 97 13.43 17.31 0.04
CA ARG A 97 13.47 18.73 -0.35
C ARG A 97 12.09 19.36 -0.57
N SER A 98 11.13 18.58 -1.06
CA SER A 98 9.76 19.03 -1.29
C SER A 98 8.92 19.20 -0.02
N GLY A 99 9.46 18.84 1.15
CA GLY A 99 8.78 19.02 2.42
C GLY A 99 7.57 18.09 2.60
N THR A 100 6.52 18.62 3.22
CA THR A 100 5.29 17.86 3.51
C THR A 100 4.26 18.06 2.41
N TYR A 101 3.81 16.95 1.84
CA TYR A 101 2.63 16.86 0.99
C TYR A 101 1.47 16.27 1.79
N ASN A 102 0.27 16.85 1.62
CA ASN A 102 -1.00 16.25 2.01
C ASN A 102 -1.92 16.36 0.80
N SER A 103 -2.63 15.28 0.47
CA SER A 103 -3.70 15.36 -0.51
C SER A 103 -4.86 16.16 0.06
N GLU A 104 -5.43 17.08 -0.72
CA GLU A 104 -6.75 17.64 -0.43
C GLU A 104 -7.84 16.55 -0.39
#